data_AF-A0A430LIM2-F1
#
_entry.id   AF-A0A430LIM2-F1
#
_cell.length_a   1.000
_cell.length_b   1.000
_cell.length_c   1.000
_cell.angle_alpha   90.00
_cell.angle_beta   90.00
_cell.angle_gamma   90.00
#
_symmetry.space_group_name_H-M   'P 1'
#
loop_
_entity.id
_entity.type
_entity.pdbx_description
1 polymer ?
#
loop_
_entity_poly.entity_id
_entity_poly.type
_entity_poly.pdbx_seq_one_letter_code
_entity_poly.pdbx_strand_id
1 'polypeptide(L)'
;MYSREFPSRVMRYSNGEVSEAAGYYWYRPQEGGAGYLMRVDNNGQCVTDPETGGYVYATEYKTFSVAACNPLLPIMVVDQDPLADATAGWELLRIFHPRDNRLGLSQVVTLESPMGDGGAPVRYVAGRSPSWMPSLLPRTYRSPGRDPPESRGLGGELPIILGLMALTSRKDPTSNESTNQLFLDRNMWRHNEWRNNDAPKGYPDTAQDDPCVFLAKVFLDPQNPATTAESLAWFEWQTPVVRESSA
;
A
#
# COMPACT_ATOMS: atom_id res chain seq x y z
N MET A 1 -6.17 -7.76 20.03
CA MET A 1 -5.94 -8.98 19.24
C MET A 1 -6.80 -8.85 18.00
N TYR A 2 -6.23 -8.89 16.80
CA TYR A 2 -6.98 -8.82 15.56
C TYR A 2 -7.61 -10.19 15.29
N SER A 3 -8.88 -10.26 14.90
CA SER A 3 -9.64 -11.52 14.87
C SER A 3 -10.36 -11.80 13.55
N ARG A 4 -10.28 -10.90 12.56
CA ARG A 4 -10.98 -11.07 11.29
C ARG A 4 -10.26 -10.35 10.17
N GLU A 5 -10.27 -10.96 8.99
CA GLU A 5 -9.95 -10.30 7.73
C GLU A 5 -11.16 -10.27 6.81
N PHE A 6 -11.21 -9.24 5.97
CA PHE A 6 -12.09 -9.16 4.82
C PHE A 6 -11.18 -9.03 3.60
N PRO A 7 -10.90 -10.08 2.84
CA PRO A 7 -10.04 -9.93 1.68
C PRO A 7 -10.70 -9.05 0.63
N SER A 8 -9.94 -8.12 0.05
CA SER A 8 -10.34 -7.48 -1.21
C SER A 8 -10.23 -8.49 -2.35
N ARG A 9 -10.78 -8.16 -3.52
CA ARG A 9 -10.43 -8.87 -4.76
C ARG A 9 -8.93 -8.77 -4.99
N VAL A 10 -8.36 -9.79 -5.63
CA VAL A 10 -6.97 -9.74 -6.08
C VAL A 10 -6.89 -8.80 -7.26
N MET A 11 -5.98 -7.84 -7.19
CA MET A 11 -5.83 -6.81 -8.20
C MET A 11 -4.44 -6.88 -8.85
N ARG A 12 -4.37 -6.48 -10.11
CA ARG A 12 -3.16 -6.38 -10.90
C ARG A 12 -3.00 -4.93 -11.34
N TYR A 13 -1.82 -4.37 -11.15
CA TYR A 13 -1.45 -3.09 -11.75
C TYR A 13 -0.63 -3.35 -13.02
N SER A 14 -1.10 -2.87 -14.17
CA SER A 14 -0.42 -3.03 -15.45
C SER A 14 -0.62 -1.80 -16.32
N ASN A 15 0.45 -1.28 -16.91
CA ASN A 15 0.41 -0.13 -17.83
C ASN A 15 -0.32 1.10 -17.29
N GLY A 16 -0.26 1.32 -15.97
CA GLY A 16 -0.94 2.44 -15.33
C GLY A 16 -2.37 2.16 -14.88
N GLU A 17 -2.91 0.96 -15.06
CA GLU A 17 -4.30 0.66 -14.70
C GLU A 17 -4.37 -0.47 -13.70
N VAL A 18 -5.31 -0.37 -12.76
CA VAL A 18 -5.64 -1.44 -11.83
C VAL A 18 -6.81 -2.23 -12.42
N SER A 19 -6.63 -3.54 -12.57
CA SER A 19 -7.69 -4.47 -12.97
C SER A 19 -7.80 -5.61 -11.97
N GLU A 20 -8.88 -6.37 -12.01
CA GLU A 20 -8.92 -7.64 -11.29
C GLU A 20 -7.89 -8.61 -11.89
N ALA A 21 -7.18 -9.34 -11.03
CA ALA A 21 -6.28 -10.42 -11.42
C ALA A 21 -7.08 -11.73 -11.53
N ALA A 22 -7.90 -11.85 -12.57
CA ALA A 22 -8.66 -13.08 -12.83
C ALA A 22 -7.71 -14.29 -12.92
N GLY A 23 -8.08 -15.41 -12.30
CA GLY A 23 -7.20 -16.57 -12.16
C GLY A 23 -6.37 -16.60 -10.87
N TYR A 24 -6.58 -15.64 -9.96
CA TYR A 24 -5.98 -15.64 -8.63
C TYR A 24 -7.01 -15.42 -7.54
N TYR A 25 -6.77 -16.01 -6.37
CA TYR A 25 -7.59 -15.77 -5.19
C TYR A 25 -6.74 -15.75 -3.92
N TRP A 26 -7.19 -14.94 -2.96
CA TRP A 26 -6.60 -14.90 -1.63
C TRP A 26 -7.03 -16.13 -0.82
N TYR A 27 -6.05 -16.82 -0.23
CA TYR A 27 -6.29 -18.00 0.59
C TYR A 27 -5.58 -17.91 1.93
N ARG A 28 -6.32 -18.14 3.00
CA ARG A 28 -5.78 -18.34 4.35
C ARG A 28 -6.28 -19.69 4.89
N PRO A 29 -5.40 -20.69 5.11
CA PRO A 29 -5.83 -22.03 5.50
C PRO A 29 -6.50 -22.10 6.88
N GLN A 30 -6.07 -21.24 7.80
CA GLN A 30 -6.53 -21.23 9.18
C GLN A 30 -6.50 -19.81 9.75
N GLU A 31 -7.39 -19.54 10.71
CA GLU A 31 -7.38 -18.27 11.43
C GLU A 31 -6.01 -18.04 12.10
N GLY A 32 -5.45 -16.86 11.87
CA GLY A 32 -4.11 -16.51 12.33
C GLY A 32 -2.95 -17.30 11.73
N GLY A 33 -3.16 -18.09 10.67
CA GLY A 33 -2.07 -18.64 9.85
C GLY A 33 -1.73 -17.70 8.71
N ALA A 34 -0.56 -17.82 8.06
CA ALA A 34 -0.19 -16.96 6.93
C ALA A 34 -1.19 -17.03 5.76
N GLY A 35 -1.39 -15.90 5.09
CA GLY A 35 -2.20 -15.81 3.86
C GLY A 35 -1.35 -15.81 2.59
N TYR A 36 -1.90 -16.42 1.55
CA TYR A 36 -1.22 -16.71 0.28
C TYR A 36 -2.08 -16.30 -0.92
N LEU A 37 -1.40 -16.03 -2.04
CA LEU A 37 -2.05 -15.80 -3.33
C LEU A 37 -2.00 -17.07 -4.18
N MET A 38 -3.14 -17.75 -4.33
CA MET A 38 -3.24 -19.01 -5.07
C MET A 38 -3.73 -18.79 -6.49
N ARG A 39 -3.23 -19.62 -7.41
CA ARG A 39 -3.70 -19.63 -8.79
C ARG A 39 -4.90 -20.57 -8.96
N VAL A 40 -5.91 -20.11 -9.69
CA VAL A 40 -7.06 -20.90 -10.11
C VAL A 40 -7.17 -20.96 -11.63
N ASP A 41 -7.77 -22.02 -12.14
CA ASP A 41 -8.09 -22.19 -13.55
C ASP A 41 -9.39 -21.45 -13.93
N ASN A 42 -9.81 -21.59 -15.20
CA ASN A 42 -11.03 -20.97 -15.71
C ASN A 42 -12.32 -21.52 -15.08
N ASN A 43 -12.25 -22.67 -14.41
CA ASN A 43 -13.36 -23.29 -13.68
C ASN A 43 -13.33 -22.92 -12.19
N GLY A 44 -12.37 -22.09 -11.74
CA GLY A 44 -12.18 -21.71 -10.35
C GLY A 44 -11.50 -22.78 -9.50
N GLN A 45 -10.91 -23.82 -10.11
CA GLN A 45 -10.20 -24.88 -9.39
C GLN A 45 -8.74 -24.48 -9.14
N CYS A 46 -8.23 -24.79 -7.96
CA CYS A 46 -6.83 -24.53 -7.61
C CYS A 46 -5.90 -25.28 -8.58
N VAL A 47 -4.97 -24.54 -9.18
CA VAL A 47 -3.95 -25.13 -10.04
C VAL A 47 -2.91 -25.84 -9.17
N THR A 48 -2.60 -27.08 -9.51
CA THR A 48 -1.53 -27.86 -8.88
C THR A 48 -0.30 -27.90 -9.77
N ASP A 49 0.87 -27.87 -9.16
CA ASP A 49 2.15 -28.12 -9.79
C ASP A 49 2.25 -29.61 -10.17
N PRO A 50 2.49 -29.96 -11.44
CA PRO A 50 2.54 -31.35 -11.89
C PRO A 50 3.70 -32.17 -11.32
N GLU A 51 4.79 -31.53 -10.91
CA GLU A 51 6.00 -32.20 -10.42
C GLU A 51 5.89 -32.51 -8.93
N THR A 52 5.35 -31.56 -8.16
CA THR A 52 5.24 -31.69 -6.69
C THR A 52 3.87 -32.16 -6.22
N GLY A 53 2.83 -32.04 -7.06
CA GLY A 53 1.43 -32.26 -6.68
C GLY A 53 0.87 -31.21 -5.72
N GLY A 54 1.67 -30.21 -5.32
CA GLY A 54 1.26 -29.11 -4.45
C GLY A 54 0.49 -28.03 -5.20
N TYR A 55 -0.20 -27.14 -4.47
CA TYR A 55 -0.85 -25.99 -5.11
C TYR A 55 0.16 -24.93 -5.58
N VAL A 56 -0.17 -24.24 -6.66
CA VAL A 56 0.63 -23.14 -7.20
C VAL A 56 0.28 -21.83 -6.49
N TYR A 57 1.29 -21.24 -5.86
CA TYR A 57 1.21 -19.93 -5.20
C TYR A 57 2.04 -18.89 -5.96
N ALA A 58 1.60 -17.64 -5.95
CA ALA A 58 2.45 -16.54 -6.39
C ALA A 58 3.52 -16.25 -5.34
N THR A 59 4.72 -15.87 -5.80
CA THR A 59 5.83 -15.49 -4.91
C THR A 59 5.57 -14.11 -4.31
N GLU A 60 5.53 -14.03 -2.99
CA GLU A 60 5.43 -12.76 -2.27
C GLU A 60 6.69 -11.92 -2.52
N TYR A 61 6.50 -10.65 -2.89
CA TYR A 61 7.57 -9.67 -3.01
C TYR A 61 7.77 -8.93 -1.68
N LYS A 62 6.68 -8.37 -1.13
CA LYS A 62 6.73 -7.56 0.09
C LYS A 62 5.36 -7.42 0.74
N THR A 63 5.34 -7.30 2.06
CA THR A 63 4.13 -7.14 2.87
C THR A 63 4.29 -5.97 3.84
N PHE A 64 3.24 -5.16 3.99
CA PHE A 64 3.09 -4.26 5.14
C PHE A 64 1.65 -4.20 5.60
N SER A 65 1.48 -3.98 6.90
CA SER A 65 0.23 -3.53 7.47
C SER A 65 0.31 -2.05 7.82
N VAL A 66 -0.78 -1.32 7.56
CA VAL A 66 -0.91 0.12 7.78
C VAL A 66 -2.15 0.35 8.64
N ALA A 67 -1.98 1.07 9.75
CA ALA A 67 -3.04 1.37 10.71
C ALA A 67 -3.27 2.87 10.85
N ALA A 68 -4.52 3.30 10.64
CA ALA A 68 -4.99 4.63 11.02
C ALA A 68 -5.67 4.56 12.39
N CYS A 69 -5.06 5.20 13.39
CA CYS A 69 -5.57 5.19 14.76
C CYS A 69 -6.68 6.24 14.97
N ASN A 70 -6.41 7.52 14.66
CA ASN A 70 -7.40 8.60 14.58
C ASN A 70 -6.80 9.79 13.79
N PRO A 71 -7.59 10.80 13.36
CA PRO A 71 -7.09 11.91 12.53
C PRO A 71 -5.99 12.78 13.15
N LEU A 72 -5.81 12.71 14.48
CA LEU A 72 -4.80 13.46 15.24
C LEU A 72 -3.59 12.62 15.61
N LEU A 73 -3.68 11.29 15.46
CA LEU A 73 -2.59 10.36 15.73
C LEU A 73 -1.84 10.02 14.44
N PRO A 74 -0.55 9.70 14.55
CA PRO A 74 0.25 9.27 13.41
C PRO A 74 -0.26 7.94 12.85
N ILE A 75 0.02 7.71 11.57
CA ILE A 75 -0.19 6.43 10.92
C ILE A 75 0.89 5.46 11.42
N MET A 76 0.50 4.25 11.77
CA MET A 76 1.40 3.19 12.19
C MET A 76 1.59 2.18 11.05
N VAL A 77 2.78 1.60 10.96
CA VAL A 77 3.12 0.56 9.98
C VAL A 77 3.88 -0.59 10.64
N VAL A 78 3.77 -1.78 10.07
CA VAL A 78 4.58 -2.95 10.42
C VAL A 78 4.76 -3.83 9.18
N ASP A 79 5.93 -4.44 9.01
CA ASP A 79 6.30 -5.29 7.87
C ASP A 79 5.77 -6.74 7.96
N GLN A 80 4.71 -6.95 8.74
CA GLN A 80 4.17 -8.25 9.11
C GLN A 80 2.65 -8.31 8.95
N ASP A 81 2.11 -9.53 8.97
CA ASP A 81 0.68 -9.79 9.02
C ASP A 81 0.22 -9.86 10.48
N PRO A 82 -0.55 -8.87 10.99
CA PRO A 82 -0.91 -8.79 12.40
C PRO A 82 -1.92 -9.85 12.84
N LEU A 83 -2.48 -10.62 11.90
CA LEU A 83 -3.27 -11.81 12.23
C LEU A 83 -2.38 -13.03 12.45
N ALA A 84 -1.24 -13.13 11.76
CA ALA A 84 -0.34 -14.28 11.83
C ALA A 84 0.78 -14.10 12.86
N ASP A 85 1.27 -12.87 13.02
CA ASP A 85 2.46 -12.56 13.79
C ASP A 85 2.13 -11.77 15.06
N ALA A 86 2.91 -11.99 16.12
CA ALA A 86 2.78 -11.20 17.34
C ALA A 86 3.16 -9.74 17.06
N THR A 87 2.22 -8.82 17.27
CA THR A 87 2.30 -7.42 16.81
C THR A 87 3.23 -6.50 17.62
N ALA A 88 4.40 -6.98 18.05
CA ALA A 88 5.35 -6.19 18.85
C ALA A 88 6.11 -5.13 18.03
N GLY A 89 5.96 -5.12 16.70
CA GLY A 89 6.77 -4.34 15.76
C GLY A 89 6.15 -3.09 15.15
N TRP A 90 4.97 -2.63 15.61
CA TRP A 90 4.37 -1.42 15.05
C TRP A 90 5.26 -0.20 15.28
N GLU A 91 5.53 0.53 14.20
CA GLU A 91 6.28 1.76 14.23
C GLU A 91 5.55 2.90 13.52
N LEU A 92 6.06 4.12 13.71
CA LEU A 92 5.49 5.31 13.08
C LEU A 92 5.84 5.35 11.61
N LEU A 93 4.87 5.70 10.76
CA LEU A 93 5.12 6.03 9.37
C LEU A 93 6.12 7.20 9.30
N ARG A 94 7.22 6.97 8.56
CA ARG A 94 8.24 7.98 8.31
C ARG A 94 8.29 8.32 6.83
N ILE A 95 8.76 9.53 6.57
CA ILE A 95 8.99 10.06 5.23
C ILE A 95 10.48 10.34 5.08
N PHE A 96 11.09 9.77 4.06
CA PHE A 96 12.45 10.07 3.64
C PHE A 96 12.44 11.01 2.44
N HIS A 97 13.36 11.98 2.43
CA HIS A 97 13.55 12.92 1.33
C HIS A 97 14.87 12.58 0.63
N PRO A 98 14.84 11.91 -0.52
CA PRO A 98 16.05 11.62 -1.27
C PRO A 98 16.71 12.93 -1.73
N ARG A 99 18.05 12.93 -1.75
CA ARG A 99 18.84 14.04 -2.29
C ARG A 99 18.93 13.99 -3.83
N ASP A 100 19.69 14.94 -4.38
CA ASP A 100 20.05 15.08 -5.79
C ASP A 100 18.87 15.39 -6.73
N ASN A 101 18.82 14.78 -7.92
CA ASN A 101 17.81 15.00 -8.97
C ASN A 101 16.40 14.52 -8.60
N ARG A 102 16.11 14.31 -7.30
CA ARG A 102 14.83 13.84 -6.74
C ARG A 102 14.23 14.81 -5.71
N LEU A 103 14.75 16.04 -5.60
CA LEU A 103 14.14 17.09 -4.77
C LEU A 103 12.65 17.23 -5.05
N GLY A 104 11.83 17.23 -4.00
CA GLY A 104 10.36 17.26 -4.10
C GLY A 104 9.67 15.89 -4.05
N LEU A 105 10.42 14.79 -4.20
CA LEU A 105 9.90 13.44 -4.01
C LEU A 105 9.82 13.11 -2.51
N SER A 106 8.70 12.53 -2.08
CA SER A 106 8.55 11.94 -0.74
C SER A 106 8.61 10.43 -0.84
N GLN A 107 9.35 9.77 0.05
CA GLN A 107 9.35 8.30 0.13
C GLN A 107 8.80 7.85 1.47
N VAL A 108 7.76 7.00 1.48
CA VAL A 108 7.31 6.33 2.71
C VAL A 108 8.26 5.20 3.05
N VAL A 109 8.72 5.15 4.30
CA VAL A 109 9.82 4.27 4.71
C VAL A 109 9.62 3.75 6.14
N THR A 110 10.29 2.63 6.42
CA THR A 110 10.68 2.17 7.75
C THR A 110 12.13 2.53 8.03
N LEU A 111 12.63 2.21 9.24
CA LEU A 111 14.07 2.34 9.51
C LEU A 111 14.92 1.30 8.76
N GLU A 112 14.33 0.16 8.40
CA GLU A 112 14.99 -0.94 7.67
C GLU A 112 14.88 -0.81 6.14
N SER A 113 14.10 0.15 5.66
CA SER A 113 13.98 0.43 4.23
C SER A 113 15.35 0.72 3.60
N PRO A 114 15.60 0.29 2.34
CA PRO A 114 16.84 0.55 1.60
C PRO A 114 16.91 2.00 1.10
N MET A 115 16.88 2.95 2.04
CA MET A 115 16.99 4.37 1.77
C MET A 115 18.36 4.67 1.15
N GLY A 116 18.35 5.45 0.06
CA GLY A 116 19.59 5.94 -0.54
C GLY A 116 20.15 7.16 0.19
N ASP A 117 20.86 8.01 -0.56
CA ASP A 117 21.42 9.23 0.00
C ASP A 117 20.34 10.27 0.34
N GLY A 118 20.36 10.76 1.58
CA GLY A 118 19.38 11.71 2.09
C GLY A 118 19.63 12.17 3.52
N GLY A 119 18.64 12.86 4.09
CA GLY A 119 18.60 13.17 5.51
C GLY A 119 18.02 12.02 6.33
N ALA A 120 18.02 12.15 7.66
CA ALA A 120 17.26 11.23 8.50
C ALA A 120 15.76 11.28 8.15
N PRO A 121 15.03 10.15 8.22
CA PRO A 121 13.59 10.15 7.98
C PRO A 121 12.84 11.06 8.96
N VAL A 122 11.84 11.76 8.44
CA VAL A 122 11.04 12.78 9.15
C VAL A 122 9.55 12.41 9.12
N ARG A 123 8.69 13.29 9.65
CA ARG A 123 7.22 13.12 9.68
C ARG A 123 6.47 14.04 8.72
N TYR A 124 7.17 14.63 7.76
CA TYR A 124 6.55 15.52 6.78
C TYR A 124 7.00 15.19 5.36
N VAL A 125 6.14 15.48 4.41
CA VAL A 125 6.37 15.28 2.97
C VAL A 125 7.27 16.36 2.43
N ALA A 126 8.08 16.00 1.42
CA ALA A 126 8.72 16.98 0.56
C ALA A 126 7.67 17.59 -0.37
N GLY A 127 7.93 18.81 -0.80
CA GLY A 127 7.08 19.45 -1.79
C GLY A 127 6.05 20.43 -1.21
N ARG A 128 5.68 21.41 -2.02
CA ARG A 128 4.52 22.28 -1.83
C ARG A 128 3.27 21.60 -2.40
N SER A 129 2.15 21.73 -1.68
CA SER A 129 0.79 21.40 -2.13
C SER A 129 0.61 20.10 -2.95
N PRO A 130 1.07 18.93 -2.46
CA PRO A 130 0.84 17.67 -3.17
C PRO A 130 -0.66 17.39 -3.37
N SER A 131 -1.05 17.07 -4.60
CA SER A 131 -2.42 16.78 -5.07
C SER A 131 -3.02 15.55 -4.43
N TRP A 132 -2.18 14.62 -3.97
CA TRP A 132 -2.57 13.42 -3.24
C TRP A 132 -2.79 13.66 -1.74
N MET A 133 -2.56 14.87 -1.22
CA MET A 133 -2.90 15.26 0.16
C MET A 133 -4.12 16.18 0.22
N PRO A 134 -5.08 15.93 1.14
CA PRO A 134 -4.91 15.12 2.34
C PRO A 134 -5.27 13.64 2.20
N SER A 135 -5.57 13.17 0.99
CA SER A 135 -6.17 11.85 0.79
C SER A 135 -5.26 10.71 1.26
N LEU A 136 -4.01 10.63 0.79
CA LEU A 136 -3.09 9.56 1.19
C LEU A 136 -2.39 9.84 2.51
N LEU A 137 -2.09 11.11 2.80
CA LEU A 137 -1.51 11.54 4.07
C LEU A 137 -2.24 12.77 4.63
N PRO A 138 -2.54 12.80 5.94
CA PRO A 138 -3.23 13.93 6.54
C PRO A 138 -2.36 15.18 6.53
N ARG A 139 -3.00 16.36 6.62
CA ARG A 139 -2.33 17.66 6.55
C ARG A 139 -1.24 17.88 7.62
N THR A 140 -1.25 17.08 8.68
CA THR A 140 -0.21 17.04 9.72
C THR A 140 1.16 16.63 9.19
N TYR A 141 1.21 15.91 8.05
CA TYR A 141 2.45 15.57 7.35
C TYR A 141 2.90 16.66 6.35
N ARG A 142 2.25 17.82 6.28
CA ARG A 142 2.68 18.88 5.37
C ARG A 142 4.08 19.40 5.75
N SER A 143 4.89 19.74 4.74
CA SER A 143 6.19 20.38 4.95
C SER A 143 6.06 21.64 5.84
N PRO A 144 6.88 21.78 6.89
CA PRO A 144 6.92 22.99 7.73
C PRO A 144 7.78 24.11 7.11
N GLY A 145 8.48 23.83 6.00
CA GLY A 145 9.35 24.80 5.33
C GLY A 145 8.59 26.01 4.82
N ARG A 146 9.22 27.19 4.85
CA ARG A 146 8.64 28.43 4.33
C ARG A 146 8.46 28.41 2.81
N ASP A 147 9.39 27.77 2.10
CA ASP A 147 9.39 27.65 0.64
C ASP A 147 9.92 26.27 0.22
N PRO A 148 9.12 25.20 0.42
CA PRO A 148 9.52 23.87 -0.02
C PRO A 148 9.52 23.82 -1.56
N PRO A 149 10.33 22.92 -2.17
CA PRO A 149 10.28 22.71 -3.63
C PRO A 149 8.89 22.28 -4.09
N GLU A 150 8.62 22.21 -5.39
CA GLU A 150 7.38 21.59 -5.87
C GLU A 150 7.33 20.11 -5.50
N SER A 151 6.12 19.59 -5.21
CA SER A 151 5.98 18.15 -5.01
C SER A 151 6.21 17.41 -6.32
N ARG A 152 6.88 16.26 -6.25
CA ARG A 152 7.08 15.35 -7.38
C ARG A 152 6.38 14.01 -7.18
N GLY A 153 5.57 13.90 -6.13
CA GLY A 153 4.83 12.70 -5.81
C GLY A 153 5.38 11.92 -4.61
N LEU A 154 4.90 10.69 -4.51
CA LEU A 154 5.12 9.74 -3.42
C LEU A 154 5.69 8.44 -3.98
N GLY A 155 6.79 7.95 -3.41
CA GLY A 155 7.39 6.64 -3.66
C GLY A 155 7.77 5.96 -2.34
N GLY A 156 8.70 5.00 -2.39
CA GLY A 156 9.12 4.19 -1.25
C GLY A 156 8.35 2.87 -1.17
N GLU A 157 8.17 2.35 0.04
CA GLU A 157 7.57 1.04 0.29
C GLU A 157 6.17 0.90 -0.35
N LEU A 158 6.06 0.15 -1.45
CA LEU A 158 4.82 0.04 -2.23
C LEU A 158 3.66 -0.50 -1.39
N PRO A 159 3.82 -1.56 -0.56
CA PRO A 159 2.73 -2.04 0.28
C PRO A 159 2.20 -0.96 1.25
N ILE A 160 3.06 -0.08 1.78
CA ILE A 160 2.62 1.04 2.63
C ILE A 160 1.75 2.00 1.81
N ILE A 161 2.19 2.39 0.61
CA ILE A 161 1.42 3.30 -0.27
C ILE A 161 0.04 2.71 -0.60
N LEU A 162 -0.03 1.41 -0.90
CA LEU A 162 -1.29 0.72 -1.16
C LEU A 162 -2.20 0.70 0.08
N GLY A 163 -1.64 0.49 1.27
CA GLY A 163 -2.38 0.60 2.53
C GLY A 163 -2.91 2.02 2.78
N LEU A 164 -2.13 3.07 2.47
CA LEU A 164 -2.57 4.46 2.54
C LEU A 164 -3.72 4.76 1.57
N MET A 165 -3.66 4.23 0.35
CA MET A 165 -4.78 4.32 -0.60
C MET A 165 -6.03 3.62 -0.07
N ALA A 166 -5.89 2.43 0.50
CA ALA A 166 -7.00 1.67 1.06
C ALA A 166 -7.68 2.40 2.23
N LEU A 167 -6.93 3.13 3.06
CA LEU A 167 -7.47 3.97 4.14
C LEU A 167 -8.38 5.12 3.66
N THR A 168 -8.41 5.42 2.36
CA THR A 168 -9.35 6.39 1.80
C THR A 168 -10.75 5.82 1.54
N SER A 169 -10.87 4.48 1.53
CA SER A 169 -12.15 3.79 1.48
C SER A 169 -12.96 4.03 2.76
N ARG A 170 -14.29 3.88 2.67
CA ARG A 170 -15.14 3.91 3.87
C ARG A 170 -14.95 2.61 4.63
N LYS A 171 -14.80 2.70 5.95
CA LYS A 171 -14.79 1.53 6.85
C LYS A 171 -16.16 0.83 6.75
N ASP A 172 -16.14 -0.45 6.40
CA ASP A 172 -17.30 -1.33 6.44
C ASP A 172 -16.96 -2.51 7.37
N PRO A 173 -17.74 -2.73 8.45
CA PRO A 173 -17.46 -3.79 9.42
C PRO A 173 -17.73 -5.21 8.88
N THR A 174 -18.26 -5.35 7.67
CA THR A 174 -18.74 -6.61 7.11
C THR A 174 -18.15 -6.98 5.76
N SER A 175 -17.47 -6.05 5.08
CA SER A 175 -16.92 -6.28 3.76
C SER A 175 -15.76 -5.35 3.44
N ASN A 176 -14.99 -5.66 2.40
CA ASN A 176 -14.00 -4.75 1.81
C ASN A 176 -14.42 -4.23 0.42
N GLU A 177 -15.73 -4.17 0.18
CA GLU A 177 -16.26 -3.76 -1.12
C GLU A 177 -15.95 -2.30 -1.45
N SER A 178 -15.89 -1.42 -0.45
CA SER A 178 -15.46 -0.03 -0.65
C SER A 178 -14.02 0.08 -1.19
N THR A 179 -13.14 -0.85 -0.81
CA THR A 179 -11.77 -0.93 -1.33
C THR A 179 -11.76 -1.45 -2.76
N ASN A 180 -12.58 -2.47 -3.08
CA ASN A 180 -12.77 -2.94 -4.45
C ASN A 180 -13.24 -1.82 -5.38
N GLN A 181 -14.30 -1.11 -4.99
CA GLN A 181 -14.86 0.01 -5.76
C GLN A 181 -13.84 1.13 -6.00
N LEU A 182 -13.04 1.46 -5.00
CA LEU A 182 -12.01 2.50 -5.10
C LEU A 182 -11.00 2.21 -6.20
N PHE A 183 -10.48 0.98 -6.23
CA PHE A 183 -9.43 0.59 -7.18
C PHE A 183 -10.00 0.17 -8.55
N LEU A 184 -11.01 -0.69 -8.57
CA LEU A 184 -11.51 -1.34 -9.79
C LEU A 184 -12.55 -0.50 -10.53
N ASP A 185 -13.55 0.02 -9.81
CA ASP A 185 -14.70 0.67 -10.45
C ASP A 185 -14.47 2.17 -10.68
N ARG A 186 -13.88 2.83 -9.67
CA ARG A 186 -13.62 4.27 -9.68
C ARG A 186 -12.26 4.61 -10.27
N ASN A 187 -11.37 3.63 -10.40
CA ASN A 187 -10.03 3.77 -10.97
C ASN A 187 -9.28 4.98 -10.36
N MET A 188 -9.29 5.06 -9.03
CA MET A 188 -8.78 6.22 -8.29
C MET A 188 -7.25 6.35 -8.41
N TRP A 189 -6.54 5.25 -8.65
CA TRP A 189 -5.13 5.23 -8.98
C TRP A 189 -4.94 4.82 -10.44
N ARG A 190 -4.59 5.79 -11.30
CA ARG A 190 -4.45 5.57 -12.75
C ARG A 190 -3.29 6.35 -13.33
N HIS A 191 -2.48 5.71 -14.17
CA HIS A 191 -1.24 6.22 -14.75
C HIS A 191 -0.38 6.87 -13.68
N ASN A 192 -0.22 6.17 -12.56
CA ASN A 192 0.47 6.65 -11.37
C ASN A 192 -0.13 7.91 -10.72
N GLU A 193 -1.27 8.44 -11.14
CA GLU A 193 -1.91 9.58 -10.46
C GLU A 193 -2.96 9.10 -9.47
N TRP A 194 -2.99 9.73 -8.29
CA TRP A 194 -4.08 9.57 -7.34
C TRP A 194 -5.12 10.66 -7.55
N ARG A 195 -6.35 10.27 -7.88
CA ARG A 195 -7.41 11.17 -8.37
C ARG A 195 -8.37 11.65 -7.28
N ASN A 196 -8.06 11.37 -6.02
CA ASN A 196 -8.88 11.79 -4.89
C ASN A 196 -8.12 12.78 -4.01
N ASN A 197 -8.82 13.82 -3.55
CA ASN A 197 -8.29 14.83 -2.64
C ASN A 197 -9.16 15.00 -1.38
N ASP A 198 -10.16 14.14 -1.18
CA ASP A 198 -10.92 14.10 0.06
C ASP A 198 -10.05 13.60 1.21
N ALA A 199 -10.32 14.08 2.43
CA ALA A 199 -9.76 13.48 3.63
C ALA A 199 -10.10 11.97 3.70
N PRO A 200 -9.17 11.14 4.19
CA PRO A 200 -9.36 9.69 4.23
C PRO A 200 -10.53 9.30 5.13
N LYS A 201 -11.39 8.41 4.63
CA LYS A 201 -12.65 8.01 5.27
C LYS A 201 -12.52 6.76 6.15
N GLY A 202 -11.35 6.13 6.15
CA GLY A 202 -11.04 4.97 7.00
C GLY A 202 -10.53 5.35 8.39
N TYR A 203 -10.27 6.63 8.65
CA TYR A 203 -9.80 7.07 9.97
C TYR A 203 -10.95 6.94 10.98
N PRO A 204 -10.69 6.39 12.18
CA PRO A 204 -11.71 6.35 13.21
C PRO A 204 -12.15 7.76 13.64
N ASP A 205 -13.44 7.94 13.89
CA ASP A 205 -14.00 9.26 14.21
C ASP A 205 -13.54 9.78 15.58
N THR A 206 -13.27 8.87 16.52
CA THR A 206 -12.82 9.20 17.87
C THR A 206 -11.56 8.43 18.28
N ALA A 207 -10.88 8.92 19.32
CA ALA A 207 -9.70 8.25 19.87
C ALA A 207 -10.02 6.94 20.65
N GLN A 208 -11.31 6.66 20.88
CA GLN A 208 -11.77 5.45 21.57
C GLN A 208 -12.12 4.32 20.60
N ASP A 209 -12.29 4.65 19.32
CA ASP A 209 -12.63 3.69 18.28
C ASP A 209 -11.42 2.85 17.89
N ASP A 210 -11.67 1.60 17.49
CA ASP A 210 -10.62 0.70 17.03
C ASP A 210 -9.95 1.23 15.73
N PRO A 211 -8.60 1.21 15.65
CA PRO A 211 -7.87 1.56 14.45
C PRO A 211 -8.38 0.83 13.22
N CYS A 212 -8.40 1.52 12.07
CA CYS A 212 -8.61 0.86 10.79
C CYS A 212 -7.27 0.35 10.28
N VAL A 213 -7.17 -0.95 10.05
CA VAL A 213 -5.93 -1.62 9.65
C VAL A 213 -6.12 -2.30 8.30
N PHE A 214 -5.20 -2.04 7.37
CA PHE A 214 -5.10 -2.74 6.10
C PHE A 214 -3.78 -3.50 6.02
N LEU A 215 -3.85 -4.78 5.66
CA LEU A 215 -2.71 -5.56 5.21
C LEU A 215 -2.61 -5.42 3.69
N ALA A 216 -1.48 -4.95 3.20
CA ALA A 216 -1.14 -4.92 1.79
C ALA A 216 -0.03 -5.93 1.52
N LYS A 217 -0.29 -6.87 0.61
CA LYS A 217 0.68 -7.85 0.13
C LYS A 217 0.89 -7.66 -1.37
N VAL A 218 2.14 -7.53 -1.77
CA VAL A 218 2.54 -7.41 -3.18
C VAL A 218 3.22 -8.71 -3.58
N PHE A 219 2.81 -9.25 -4.73
CA PHE A 219 3.32 -10.51 -5.28
C PHE A 219 3.97 -10.25 -6.65
N LEU A 220 4.96 -11.07 -7.00
CA LEU A 220 5.44 -11.15 -8.38
C LEU A 220 4.33 -11.76 -9.23
N ASP A 221 4.05 -11.16 -10.40
CA ASP A 221 3.00 -11.65 -11.29
C ASP A 221 3.54 -12.82 -12.15
N PRO A 222 3.12 -14.08 -11.90
CA PRO A 222 3.62 -15.22 -12.65
C PRO A 222 3.23 -15.20 -14.13
N GLN A 223 2.20 -14.43 -14.49
CA GLN A 223 1.77 -14.27 -15.89
C GLN A 223 2.55 -13.17 -16.62
N ASN A 224 3.37 -12.39 -15.90
CA ASN A 224 4.22 -11.36 -16.47
C ASN A 224 5.68 -11.56 -16.03
N PRO A 225 6.52 -12.24 -16.84
CA PRO A 225 7.93 -12.48 -16.52
C PRO A 225 8.77 -11.22 -16.29
N ALA A 226 8.31 -10.04 -16.74
CA ALA A 226 8.98 -8.77 -16.48
C ALA A 226 8.80 -8.27 -15.04
N THR A 227 7.84 -8.82 -14.28
CA THR A 227 7.61 -8.49 -12.87
C THR A 227 8.58 -9.27 -12.00
N THR A 228 9.82 -8.78 -11.91
CA THR A 228 10.85 -9.29 -10.99
C THR A 228 10.93 -8.44 -9.72
N ALA A 229 11.58 -8.98 -8.68
CA ALA A 229 11.87 -8.23 -7.47
C ALA A 229 12.69 -6.96 -7.75
N GLU A 230 13.64 -6.98 -8.70
CA GLU A 230 14.39 -5.78 -9.09
C GLU A 230 13.49 -4.76 -9.79
N SER A 231 12.58 -5.20 -10.67
CA SER A 231 11.66 -4.29 -11.36
C SER A 231 10.72 -3.57 -10.39
N LEU A 232 10.23 -4.27 -9.37
CA LEU A 232 9.38 -3.68 -8.32
C LEU A 232 10.18 -2.77 -7.40
N ALA A 233 11.41 -3.14 -7.02
CA ALA A 233 12.29 -2.27 -6.26
C ALA A 233 12.62 -0.99 -7.05
N TRP A 234 12.84 -1.09 -8.35
CA TRP A 234 13.02 0.08 -9.20
C TRP A 234 11.78 0.97 -9.20
N PHE A 235 10.59 0.39 -9.34
CA PHE A 235 9.32 1.11 -9.29
C PHE A 235 9.12 1.86 -7.95
N GLU A 236 9.40 1.21 -6.82
CA GLU A 236 9.32 1.79 -5.47
C GLU A 236 10.28 2.97 -5.26
N TRP A 237 11.55 2.78 -5.59
CA TRP A 237 12.63 3.65 -5.09
C TRP A 237 13.12 4.68 -6.10
N GLN A 238 12.86 4.47 -7.38
CA GLN A 238 13.39 5.31 -8.46
C GLN A 238 12.32 6.13 -9.17
N THR A 239 11.04 5.79 -8.98
CA THR A 239 9.92 6.50 -9.57
C THR A 239 8.91 6.92 -8.51
N PRO A 240 8.13 7.99 -8.73
CA PRO A 240 6.95 8.23 -7.92
C PRO A 240 5.89 7.16 -8.26
N VAL A 241 5.59 6.29 -7.31
CA VAL A 241 4.46 5.35 -7.38
C VAL A 241 3.16 6.14 -7.56
N VAL A 242 3.03 7.25 -6.82
CA VAL A 242 2.00 8.28 -7.03
C VAL A 242 2.67 9.55 -7.53
N ARG A 243 2.53 9.88 -8.81
CA ARG A 243 3.01 11.13 -9.40
C ARG A 243 2.10 12.30 -9.03
N GLU A 244 2.71 13.47 -9.05
CA GLU A 244 1.99 14.73 -8.92
C GLU A 244 1.06 14.94 -10.13
N SER A 245 -0.17 15.35 -9.86
CA SER A 245 -1.14 15.63 -10.93
C SER A 245 -0.66 16.84 -11.75
N SER A 246 -0.72 16.72 -13.07
CA SER A 246 -0.44 17.86 -13.95
C SER A 246 -1.60 18.85 -13.83
N ALA A 247 -1.30 20.10 -13.44
CA ALA A 247 -2.28 21.19 -13.40
C ALA A 247 -2.75 21.56 -14.82
#